data_AF-I0GZ21-F1
#
_entry.id   AF-I0GZ21-F1
#
_cell.length_a   1.000
_cell.length_b   1.000
_cell.length_c   1.000
_cell.angle_alpha   90.00
_cell.angle_beta   90.00
_cell.angle_gamma   90.00
#
_symmetry.space_group_name_H-M   'P 1'
#
loop_
_entity.id
_entity.type
_entity.pdbx_description
1 polymer ?
#
loop_
_entity_poly.entity_id
_entity_poly.type
_entity_poly.pdbx_seq_one_letter_code
_entity_poly.pdbx_strand_id
1 'polypeptide(L)'
;MSPRYRNEDERAAWELAEAMTQQARAMMREAEIAMESWKLGKEMNRQRCARRGINKTDAEIRWAASASAKNAITNNSFHVALATMYYGAATANYARAQYLRNQP
;
A
#
# COMPACT_ATOMS: atom_id res chain seq x y z
N MET A 1 -12.58 -14.51 21.74
CA MET A 1 -13.39 -15.65 21.26
C MET A 1 -12.79 -16.08 19.94
N SER A 2 -12.11 -17.22 19.87
CA SER A 2 -11.58 -17.73 18.60
C SER A 2 -12.75 -18.13 17.68
N PRO A 3 -12.68 -17.91 16.36
CA PRO A 3 -13.74 -18.34 15.46
C PRO A 3 -13.94 -19.85 15.58
N ARG A 4 -15.20 -20.29 15.72
CA ARG A 4 -15.53 -21.71 15.70
C ARG A 4 -15.67 -22.14 14.25
N TYR A 5 -14.61 -22.73 13.71
CA TYR A 5 -14.59 -23.30 12.37
C TYR A 5 -15.32 -24.65 12.35
N ARG A 6 -15.94 -24.98 11.21
CA ARG A 6 -16.66 -26.24 10.99
C ARG A 6 -15.74 -27.39 10.60
N ASN A 7 -14.69 -27.10 9.83
CA ASN A 7 -13.71 -28.09 9.39
C ASN A 7 -12.32 -27.43 9.19
N GLU A 8 -11.31 -28.26 8.89
CA GLU A 8 -9.94 -27.78 8.70
C GLU A 8 -9.77 -26.94 7.44
N ASP A 9 -10.53 -27.22 6.38
CA ASP A 9 -10.49 -26.46 5.13
C ASP A 9 -10.99 -25.01 5.32
N GLU A 10 -12.05 -24.81 6.11
CA GLU A 10 -12.56 -23.49 6.48
C GLU A 10 -11.50 -22.73 7.28
N ARG A 11 -10.89 -23.38 8.28
CA ARG A 11 -9.82 -22.80 9.09
C ARG A 11 -8.65 -22.37 8.20
N ALA A 12 -8.19 -23.25 7.32
CA ALA A 12 -7.05 -22.97 6.44
C ALA A 12 -7.35 -21.81 5.47
N ALA A 13 -8.55 -21.76 4.89
CA ALA A 13 -8.97 -20.64 4.04
C ALA A 13 -9.04 -19.33 4.83
N TRP A 14 -9.54 -19.36 6.06
CA TRP A 14 -9.60 -18.18 6.93
C TRP A 14 -8.20 -17.68 7.32
N GLU A 15 -7.32 -18.58 7.76
CA GLU A 15 -5.93 -18.26 8.13
C GLU A 15 -5.16 -17.67 6.95
N LEU A 16 -5.34 -18.23 5.74
CA LEU A 16 -4.72 -17.69 4.54
C LEU A 16 -5.25 -16.29 4.20
N ALA A 17 -6.56 -16.05 4.36
CA ALA A 17 -7.15 -14.74 4.14
C ALA A 17 -6.59 -13.67 5.11
N GLU A 18 -6.43 -14.03 6.39
CA GLU A 18 -5.82 -13.17 7.41
C GLU A 18 -4.35 -12.87 7.08
N ALA A 19 -3.57 -13.89 6.69
CA ALA A 19 -2.17 -13.70 6.28
C ALA A 19 -2.05 -12.75 5.09
N MET A 20 -2.89 -12.92 4.06
CA MET A 20 -2.91 -12.02 2.90
C MET A 20 -3.35 -10.60 3.28
N THR A 21 -4.32 -10.46 4.20
CA THR A 21 -4.74 -9.14 4.73
C THR A 21 -3.59 -8.44 5.46
N GLN A 22 -2.80 -9.17 6.24
CA GLN A 22 -1.63 -8.62 6.92
C GLN A 22 -0.56 -8.17 5.93
N GLN A 23 -0.29 -8.96 4.88
CA GLN A 23 0.64 -8.56 3.81
C GLN A 23 0.13 -7.32 3.06
N ALA A 24 -1.16 -7.25 2.74
CA ALA A 24 -1.76 -6.08 2.10
C ALA A 24 -1.56 -4.81 2.93
N ARG A 25 -1.81 -4.88 4.24
CA ARG A 25 -1.58 -3.77 5.17
C ARG A 25 -0.11 -3.37 5.24
N ALA A 26 0.82 -4.33 5.24
CA ALA A 26 2.24 -4.02 5.21
C ALA A 26 2.62 -3.25 3.94
N MET A 27 2.13 -3.68 2.77
CA MET A 27 2.37 -2.97 1.51
C MET A 27 1.76 -1.57 1.51
N MET A 28 0.57 -1.37 2.07
CA MET A 28 0.00 -0.02 2.23
C MET A 28 0.87 0.90 3.08
N ARG A 29 1.47 0.40 4.17
CA ARG A 29 2.40 1.20 4.98
C ARG A 29 3.63 1.61 4.18
N GLU A 30 4.22 0.70 3.40
CA GLU A 30 5.34 1.06 2.52
C GLU A 30 4.95 2.09 1.46
N ALA A 31 3.73 1.99 0.92
CA ALA A 31 3.20 2.99 0.01
C ALA A 31 3.06 4.36 0.69
N GLU A 32 2.54 4.41 1.92
CA GLU A 32 2.42 5.63 2.71
C GLU A 32 3.79 6.25 3.02
N ILE A 33 4.79 5.44 3.41
CA ILE A 33 6.16 5.89 3.65
C ILE A 33 6.76 6.53 2.39
N ALA A 34 6.58 5.89 1.22
CA ALA A 34 7.04 6.45 -0.05
C ALA A 34 6.38 7.79 -0.37
N MET A 35 5.07 7.92 -0.10
CA MET A 35 4.33 9.16 -0.33
C MET A 35 4.74 10.28 0.64
N GLU A 36 4.98 9.96 1.91
CA GLU A 36 5.48 10.92 2.88
C GLU A 36 6.90 11.40 2.53
N SER A 37 7.76 10.49 2.06
CA SER A 37 9.08 10.86 1.52
C SER A 37 8.94 11.84 0.34
N TRP A 38 7.98 11.61 -0.56
CA TRP A 38 7.71 12.52 -1.67
C TRP A 38 7.29 13.92 -1.20
N LYS A 39 6.36 13.99 -0.23
CA LYS A 39 5.85 15.27 0.31
C LYS A 39 6.96 16.04 1.03
N LEU A 40 7.76 15.36 1.86
CA LEU A 40 8.87 15.96 2.57
C LEU A 40 9.92 16.49 1.59
N GLY A 41 10.29 15.69 0.59
CA GLY A 41 11.22 16.09 -0.46
C GLY A 41 10.73 17.31 -1.25
N LYS A 42 9.42 17.37 -1.55
CA LYS A 42 8.80 18.54 -2.19
C LYS A 42 9.00 19.81 -1.35
N GLU A 43 8.70 19.76 -0.05
CA GLU A 43 8.83 20.93 0.83
C GLU A 43 10.28 21.36 1.00
N MET A 44 11.20 20.41 1.16
CA MET A 44 12.64 20.71 1.20
C MET A 44 13.12 21.37 -0.09
N ASN A 45 12.69 20.87 -1.25
CA ASN A 45 13.03 21.47 -2.54
C ASN A 45 12.45 22.88 -2.67
N ARG A 46 11.20 23.10 -2.23
CA ARG A 46 10.56 24.42 -2.21
C ARG A 46 11.39 25.43 -1.41
N GLN A 47 11.82 25.06 -0.21
CA GLN A 47 12.65 25.93 0.65
C GLN A 47 14.02 26.22 0.02
N ARG A 48 14.68 25.20 -0.55
CA ARG A 48 15.97 25.37 -1.24
C ARG A 48 15.86 26.29 -2.47
N CYS A 49 14.79 26.16 -3.23
CA CYS A 49 14.52 27.00 -4.40
C CYS A 49 14.21 28.44 -3.99
N ALA A 50 13.40 28.65 -2.95
CA ALA A 50 13.08 29.98 -2.43
C ALA A 50 14.34 30.74 -1.98
N ARG A 51 15.28 30.07 -1.31
CA ARG A 51 16.59 30.67 -0.93
C ARG A 51 17.44 31.10 -2.13
N ARG A 52 17.16 30.57 -3.33
CA ARG A 52 17.84 30.90 -4.59
C ARG A 52 17.03 31.86 -5.47
N GLY A 53 15.93 32.42 -4.95
CA GLY A 53 15.04 33.31 -5.72
C GLY A 53 14.23 32.61 -6.81
N ILE A 54 14.17 31.27 -6.81
CA ILE A 54 13.39 30.50 -7.78
C ILE A 54 11.92 30.53 -7.37
N ASN A 55 11.03 30.83 -8.32
CA ASN A 55 9.60 30.90 -8.06
C ASN A 55 9.01 29.50 -7.71
N LYS A 56 7.79 29.48 -7.17
CA LYS A 56 7.14 28.26 -6.70
C LYS A 56 6.90 27.25 -7.84
N THR A 57 6.44 27.72 -9.00
CA THR A 57 6.14 26.87 -10.15
C THR A 57 7.38 26.13 -10.65
N ASP A 58 8.49 26.85 -10.80
CA ASP A 58 9.77 26.25 -11.22
C ASP A 58 10.32 25.29 -10.17
N ALA A 59 10.11 25.58 -8.89
CA ALA A 59 10.48 24.66 -7.81
C ALA A 59 9.68 23.35 -7.92
N GLU A 60 8.38 23.41 -8.22
CA GLU A 60 7.55 22.21 -8.41
C GLU A 60 7.97 21.39 -9.63
N ILE A 61 8.22 22.05 -10.76
CA ILE A 61 8.73 21.39 -11.99
C ILE A 61 10.06 20.68 -11.69
N ARG A 62 10.99 21.36 -11.02
CA ARG A 62 12.29 20.78 -10.64
C ARG A 62 12.13 19.58 -9.71
N TRP A 63 11.24 19.67 -8.72
CA TRP A 63 10.97 18.55 -7.83
C TRP A 63 10.40 17.36 -8.62
N ALA A 64 9.36 17.56 -9.41
CA ALA A 64 8.72 16.51 -10.20
C ALA A 64 9.69 15.85 -11.21
N ALA A 65 10.63 16.63 -11.75
CA ALA A 65 11.65 16.11 -12.67
C ALA A 65 12.75 15.29 -11.97
N SER A 66 12.92 15.45 -10.65
CA SER A 66 13.99 14.80 -9.88
C SER A 66 13.84 13.28 -9.83
N ALA A 67 14.97 12.58 -9.78
CA ALA A 67 14.98 11.12 -9.61
C ALA A 67 14.31 10.69 -8.29
N SER A 68 14.54 11.42 -7.20
CA SER A 68 13.93 11.13 -5.90
C SER A 68 12.40 11.19 -5.96
N ALA A 69 11.82 12.21 -6.61
CA ALA A 69 10.38 12.32 -6.76
C ALA A 69 9.81 11.16 -7.59
N LYS A 70 10.43 10.85 -8.74
CA LYS A 70 10.00 9.76 -9.63
C LYS A 70 10.06 8.40 -8.93
N ASN A 71 11.14 8.15 -8.19
CA ASN A 71 11.31 6.90 -7.43
C ASN A 71 10.26 6.76 -6.34
N ALA A 72 9.98 7.83 -5.59
CA ALA A 72 8.96 7.78 -4.54
C ALA A 72 7.55 7.50 -5.10
N ILE A 73 7.18 8.10 -6.23
CA ILE A 73 5.91 7.81 -6.91
C ILE A 73 5.87 6.38 -7.46
N THR A 74 6.98 5.90 -8.03
CA THR A 74 7.09 4.54 -8.56
C THR A 74 6.93 3.51 -7.42
N ASN A 75 7.63 3.70 -6.31
CA ASN A 75 7.54 2.81 -5.14
C ASN A 75 6.13 2.84 -4.54
N ASN A 76 5.54 4.03 -4.37
CA ASN A 76 4.16 4.15 -3.89
C ASN A 76 3.20 3.36 -4.80
N SER A 77 3.26 3.57 -6.11
CA SER A 77 2.38 2.89 -7.08
C SER A 77 2.58 1.37 -7.06
N PHE A 78 3.82 0.90 -6.97
CA PHE A 78 4.16 -0.50 -6.87
C PHE A 78 3.57 -1.15 -5.61
N HIS A 79 3.75 -0.53 -4.45
CA HIS A 79 3.22 -1.06 -3.20
C HIS A 79 1.69 -1.01 -3.12
N VAL A 80 1.04 0.01 -3.69
CA VAL A 80 -0.43 0.06 -3.83
C VAL A 80 -0.93 -1.09 -4.71
N ALA A 81 -0.25 -1.38 -5.82
CA ALA A 81 -0.61 -2.51 -6.68
C ALA A 81 -0.50 -3.86 -5.95
N LEU A 82 0.59 -4.07 -5.20
CA LEU A 82 0.75 -5.27 -4.36
C LEU A 82 -0.31 -5.35 -3.26
N ALA A 83 -0.59 -4.25 -2.57
CA ALA A 83 -1.64 -4.21 -1.57
C ALA A 83 -3.01 -4.60 -2.17
N THR A 84 -3.35 -4.06 -3.33
CA THR A 84 -4.59 -4.36 -4.06
C THR A 84 -4.68 -5.84 -4.41
N MET A 85 -3.58 -6.42 -4.92
CA MET A 85 -3.50 -7.85 -5.21
C MET A 85 -3.73 -8.70 -3.96
N TYR A 86 -3.03 -8.41 -2.86
CA TYR A 86 -3.17 -9.16 -1.61
C TYR A 86 -4.56 -9.01 -0.99
N TYR A 87 -5.17 -7.82 -1.05
CA TYR A 87 -6.57 -7.65 -0.63
C TYR A 87 -7.51 -8.48 -1.49
N GLY A 88 -7.34 -8.50 -2.81
CA GLY A 88 -8.12 -9.37 -3.69
C GLY A 88 -7.98 -10.86 -3.35
N ALA A 89 -6.76 -11.32 -3.09
CA ALA A 89 -6.50 -12.69 -2.66
C ALA A 89 -7.12 -13.00 -1.29
N ALA A 90 -7.08 -12.06 -0.34
CA ALA A 90 -7.74 -12.20 0.96
C ALA A 90 -9.26 -12.32 0.80
N THR A 91 -9.88 -11.45 -0.01
CA THR A 91 -11.33 -11.50 -0.29
C THR A 91 -11.76 -12.84 -0.89
N ALA A 92 -10.99 -13.37 -1.85
CA ALA A 92 -11.29 -14.67 -2.44
C ALA A 92 -11.23 -15.81 -1.41
N ASN A 93 -10.25 -15.78 -0.50
CA ASN A 93 -10.12 -16.80 0.55
C ASN A 93 -11.19 -16.66 1.65
N TYR A 94 -11.59 -15.45 2.02
CA TYR A 94 -12.74 -15.25 2.90
C TYR A 94 -14.02 -15.78 2.29
N ALA A 95 -14.26 -15.53 0.99
CA ALA A 95 -15.41 -16.08 0.28
C ALA A 95 -15.38 -17.62 0.28
N ARG A 96 -14.21 -18.23 0.07
CA ARG A 96 -14.02 -19.68 0.16
C ARG A 96 -14.32 -20.20 1.57
N ALA A 97 -13.83 -19.56 2.63
CA ALA A 97 -14.11 -19.94 4.00
C ALA A 97 -15.61 -19.88 4.32
N GLN A 98 -16.29 -18.81 3.88
CA GLN A 98 -17.74 -18.67 4.02
C GLN A 98 -18.51 -19.77 3.28
N TYR A 99 -18.07 -20.12 2.06
CA TYR A 99 -18.65 -21.22 1.31
C TYR A 99 -18.53 -22.55 2.06
N LEU A 100 -17.33 -22.90 2.54
CA LEU A 100 -17.07 -24.14 3.28
C LEU A 100 -17.87 -24.24 4.58
N ARG A 101 -18.06 -23.11 5.27
CA ARG A 101 -18.89 -23.05 6.48
C ARG A 101 -20.36 -23.41 6.21
N ASN A 102 -20.88 -22.95 5.07
CA ASN A 102 -22.28 -23.05 4.68
C ASN A 102 -22.62 -24.28 3.83
N GLN A 103 -21.63 -25.11 3.46
CA GLN A 103 -21.89 -26.37 2.74
C GLN A 103 -22.76 -27.29 3.60
N PRO A 104 -23.78 -27.97 3.05
CA PRO A 104 -24.64 -28.88 3.82
C PRO A 104 -23.85 -30.02 4.49
#